data_AF-A0A836D6W0-F1
#
_entry.id   AF-A0A836D6W0-F1
#
_cell.length_a   1.000
_cell.length_b   1.000
_cell.length_c   1.000
_cell.angle_alpha   90.00
_cell.angle_beta   90.00
_cell.angle_gamma   90.00
#
_symmetry.space_group_name_H-M   'P 1'
#
loop_
_entity.id
_entity.type
_entity.pdbx_description
1 polymer ?
#
loop_
_entity_poly.entity_id
_entity_poly.type
_entity_poly.pdbx_seq_one_letter_code
_entity_poly.pdbx_strand_id
1 'polypeptide(L)'
;MILIPFLLMDQKLWVVQGARWTGKKGKNVTLKTIKKKQKHKGRGTVRTVTETVSNDSFFNFFAPPEVPESGDLDDDSEAILAAGFETGRFLRERMIPGSVLYFTGAAIEHDDDDYDEEGEEADEEGEEGGDEENDPD
;
A
#
# COMPACT_ATOMS: atom_id res chain seq x y z
N MET A 1 21.95 2.24 -5.30
CA MET A 1 21.18 1.59 -6.38
C MET A 1 20.42 0.45 -5.73
N ILE A 2 19.14 0.65 -5.46
CA ILE A 2 18.30 -0.38 -4.86
C ILE A 2 17.77 -1.20 -6.03
N LEU A 3 18.32 -2.41 -6.19
CA LEU A 3 17.86 -3.39 -7.17
C LEU A 3 16.50 -3.89 -6.68
N ILE A 4 15.41 -3.50 -7.34
CA ILE A 4 14.11 -4.16 -7.17
C ILE A 4 14.17 -5.35 -8.14
N PRO A 5 14.19 -6.61 -7.64
CA PRO A 5 14.21 -7.76 -8.52
C PRO A 5 12.86 -7.86 -9.22
N PHE A 6 12.88 -7.39 -10.47
CA PHE A 6 12.07 -7.84 -11.58
C PHE A 6 12.02 -9.37 -11.56
N LEU A 7 10.90 -9.96 -11.14
CA LEU A 7 10.31 -11.16 -11.74
C LEU A 7 9.01 -11.54 -11.01
N LEU A 8 7.92 -11.22 -11.70
CA LEU A 8 6.63 -11.89 -11.70
C LEU A 8 6.78 -13.40 -11.48
N MET A 9 6.28 -13.94 -10.37
CA MET A 9 5.72 -15.29 -10.28
C MET A 9 5.06 -15.51 -8.91
N ASP A 10 3.85 -16.03 -8.95
CA ASP A 10 2.91 -16.36 -7.87
C ASP A 10 2.23 -15.20 -7.13
N GLN A 11 0.90 -15.22 -7.22
CA GLN A 11 -0.02 -14.60 -6.27
C GLN A 11 0.20 -15.21 -4.88
N LYS A 12 1.23 -14.73 -4.20
CA LYS A 12 1.31 -14.73 -2.74
C LYS A 12 1.56 -13.29 -2.37
N LEU A 13 0.63 -12.71 -1.62
CA LEU A 13 0.83 -11.46 -0.90
C LEU A 13 1.96 -11.69 0.12
N TRP A 14 3.20 -11.59 -0.36
CA TRP A 14 4.37 -11.60 0.51
C TRP A 14 4.36 -10.26 1.22
N VAL A 15 4.02 -10.31 2.51
CA VAL A 15 4.34 -9.38 3.58
C VAL A 15 4.76 -8.00 3.07
N VAL A 16 3.92 -6.98 3.27
CA VAL A 16 4.36 -5.59 3.12
C VAL A 16 5.50 -5.39 4.13
N GLN A 17 6.74 -5.52 3.68
CA GLN A 17 7.90 -5.32 4.54
C GLN A 17 8.19 -3.82 4.56
N GLY A 18 7.59 -3.12 5.52
CA GLY A 18 7.83 -1.70 5.71
C GLY A 18 9.25 -1.42 6.21
N ALA A 19 9.90 -0.40 5.64
CA ALA A 19 11.15 0.14 6.19
C ALA A 19 10.82 1.16 7.29
N ARG A 20 11.04 0.81 8.56
CA ARG A 20 10.75 1.70 9.69
C ARG A 20 11.37 3.10 9.45
N TRP A 21 10.52 4.12 9.33
CA TRP A 21 10.95 5.49 9.19
C TRP A 21 11.76 5.93 10.42
N THR A 22 13.06 6.19 10.23
CA THR A 22 13.94 6.71 11.27
C THR A 22 14.12 8.22 11.07
N GLY A 23 13.09 8.99 11.44
CA GLY A 23 13.15 10.44 11.43
C GLY A 23 14.30 11.00 12.28
N LYS A 24 14.71 12.24 12.01
CA LYS A 24 15.66 12.96 12.89
C LYS A 24 15.05 13.13 14.29
N LYS A 25 15.90 13.17 15.34
CA LYS A 25 15.46 13.33 16.74
C LYS A 25 14.42 14.44 16.88
N GLY A 26 13.24 14.10 17.42
CA GLY A 26 12.13 15.02 17.63
C GLY A 26 11.26 15.34 16.40
N LYS A 27 11.49 14.68 15.26
CA LYS A 27 10.68 14.83 14.02
C LYS A 27 9.95 13.55 13.63
N ASN A 28 9.63 12.70 14.60
CA ASN A 28 8.76 11.57 14.32
C ASN A 28 7.32 12.06 14.24
N VAL A 29 6.73 12.04 13.04
CA VAL A 29 5.37 12.47 12.77
C VAL A 29 4.34 11.37 12.97
N THR A 30 4.77 10.10 13.08
CA THR A 30 3.89 8.95 13.37
C THR A 30 3.50 8.88 14.84
N LEU A 31 4.10 9.70 15.70
CA LEU A 31 3.87 9.71 17.14
C LEU A 31 3.58 11.12 17.63
N LYS A 32 2.55 11.27 18.46
CA LYS A 32 2.20 12.52 19.13
C LYS A 32 2.53 12.44 20.61
N THR A 33 3.31 13.40 21.10
CA THR A 33 3.68 13.48 22.51
C THR A 33 2.65 14.29 23.30
N ILE A 34 1.97 13.66 24.25
CA ILE A 34 1.01 14.29 25.16
C ILE A 34 1.69 14.49 26.52
N LYS A 35 1.71 15.74 27.00
CA LYS A 35 2.27 16.09 28.32
C LYS A 35 1.15 16.27 29.33
N LYS A 36 1.04 15.35 30.29
CA LYS A 36 0.09 15.42 31.40
C LYS A 36 0.80 15.91 32.66
N LYS A 37 0.40 17.08 33.17
CA LYS A 37 0.86 17.55 34.48
C LYS A 37 0.12 16.80 35.57
N GLN A 38 0.85 16.02 36.35
CA GLN A 38 0.34 15.33 37.53
C GLN A 38 0.82 16.04 38.78
N LYS A 39 -0.11 16.48 39.62
CA LYS A 39 0.19 17.05 40.93
C LYS A 39 0.07 15.94 41.98
N HIS A 40 1.13 15.69 42.72
CA HIS A 40 1.10 14.71 43.80
C HIS A 40 0.19 15.22 44.92
N LYS A 41 -0.83 14.43 45.30
CA LYS A 41 -1.69 14.74 46.44
C LYS A 41 -0.83 14.70 47.72
N GLY A 42 -0.78 15.80 48.47
CA GLY A 42 -0.04 15.91 49.74
C GLY A 42 1.32 16.63 49.68
N ARG A 43 2.11 16.46 48.62
CA ARG A 43 3.48 17.04 48.55
C ARG A 43 3.59 18.31 47.71
N GLY A 44 2.51 18.70 47.04
CA GLY A 44 2.41 19.92 46.22
C GLY A 44 3.25 19.89 44.92
N THR A 45 4.22 18.98 44.81
CA THR A 45 5.10 18.83 43.65
C THR A 45 4.32 18.42 42.40
N VAL A 46 4.52 19.17 41.32
CA VAL A 46 3.97 18.90 39.99
C VAL A 46 5.03 18.20 39.16
N ARG A 47 4.73 16.98 38.69
CA ARG A 47 5.54 16.27 37.69
C ARG A 47 4.86 16.35 36.34
N THR A 48 5.62 16.47 35.27
CA THR A 48 5.08 16.36 33.90
C THR A 48 5.35 14.94 33.41
N VAL A 49 4.29 14.16 33.22
CA VAL A 49 4.36 12.84 32.58
C VAL A 49 4.23 13.03 31.08
N THR A 50 5.16 12.48 30.34
CA THR A 50 5.19 12.55 28.88
C THR A 50 4.78 11.20 28.34
N GLU A 51 3.66 11.16 27.64
CA GLU A 51 3.08 9.95 27.04
C GLU A 51 3.15 10.09 25.53
N THR A 52 3.53 9.02 24.83
CA THR A 52 3.64 9.03 23.37
C THR A 52 2.54 8.14 22.80
N VAL A 53 1.70 8.70 21.94
CA VAL A 53 0.54 8.02 21.36
C VAL A 53 0.73 7.96 19.85
N SER A 54 0.22 6.90 19.21
CA SER A 54 0.19 6.80 17.75
C SER A 54 -0.56 7.98 17.14
N ASN A 55 -0.06 8.49 16.03
CA ASN A 55 -0.66 9.58 15.27
C ASN A 55 -0.92 9.12 13.85
N ASP A 56 -2.02 9.58 13.27
CA ASP A 56 -2.31 9.33 11.88
C ASP A 56 -1.31 10.07 10.98
N SER A 57 -0.66 9.32 10.11
CA SER A 57 0.45 9.79 9.29
C SER A 57 0.63 8.89 8.09
N PHE A 58 0.88 9.48 6.93
CA PHE A 58 1.27 8.75 5.72
C PHE A 58 2.45 7.79 5.98
N PHE A 59 3.38 8.15 6.87
CA PHE A 59 4.53 7.31 7.20
C PHE A 59 4.18 6.00 7.94
N ASN A 60 2.94 5.85 8.41
CA ASN A 60 2.43 4.57 8.92
C ASN A 60 2.39 3.50 7.82
N PHE A 61 2.32 3.91 6.54
CA PHE A 61 2.49 3.03 5.38
C PHE A 61 3.80 2.20 5.45
N PHE A 62 4.89 2.76 5.99
CA PHE A 62 6.17 2.07 6.13
C PHE A 62 6.29 1.25 7.42
N ALA A 63 5.22 1.17 8.20
CA ALA A 63 5.13 0.36 9.41
C ALA A 63 3.79 -0.42 9.40
N PRO A 64 3.59 -1.30 8.40
CA PRO A 64 2.39 -2.10 8.31
C PRO A 64 2.27 -3.04 9.52
N PRO A 65 1.04 -3.45 9.88
CA PRO A 65 0.83 -4.39 10.97
C PRO A 65 1.49 -5.74 10.67
N GLU A 66 1.94 -6.41 11.74
CA GLU A 66 2.54 -7.75 11.62
C GLU A 66 1.46 -8.78 11.30
N VAL A 67 1.69 -9.58 10.26
CA VAL A 67 0.80 -10.68 9.89
C VAL A 67 1.20 -11.91 10.70
N PRO A 68 0.33 -12.42 11.60
CA PRO A 68 0.62 -13.63 12.34
C PRO A 68 0.70 -14.83 11.40
N GLU A 69 1.49 -15.85 11.76
CA GLU A 69 1.66 -17.06 10.95
C GLU A 69 0.35 -17.84 10.76
N SER A 70 -0.61 -17.69 11.68
CA SER A 70 -1.95 -18.27 11.53
C SER A 70 -2.80 -17.58 10.46
N GLY A 71 -2.44 -16.38 10.04
CA GLY A 71 -3.20 -15.55 9.10
C GLY A 71 -4.43 -14.85 9.71
N ASP A 72 -4.69 -15.05 11.00
CA ASP A 72 -5.82 -14.42 11.69
C ASP A 72 -5.50 -12.96 12.04
N LEU A 73 -5.99 -12.04 11.21
CA LEU A 73 -5.90 -10.59 11.44
C LEU A 73 -7.23 -10.07 11.98
N ASP A 74 -7.16 -9.04 12.83
CA ASP A 74 -8.36 -8.25 13.14
C ASP A 74 -8.76 -7.36 11.95
N ASP A 75 -10.04 -6.98 11.90
CA ASP A 75 -10.63 -6.17 10.82
C ASP A 75 -9.84 -4.87 10.57
N ASP A 76 -9.32 -4.24 11.63
CA ASP A 76 -8.53 -3.01 11.53
C ASP A 76 -7.19 -3.25 10.81
N SER A 77 -6.50 -4.34 11.16
CA SER A 77 -5.23 -4.73 10.56
C SER A 77 -5.39 -5.15 9.10
N GLU A 78 -6.47 -5.87 8.78
CA GLU A 78 -6.83 -6.23 7.40
C GLU A 78 -7.09 -4.98 6.56
N ALA A 79 -7.89 -4.03 7.08
CA ALA A 79 -8.18 -2.77 6.39
C ALA A 79 -6.90 -1.95 6.13
N ILE A 80 -5.98 -1.87 7.09
CA ILE A 80 -4.70 -1.17 6.92
C ILE A 80 -3.84 -1.83 5.84
N LEU A 81 -3.78 -3.17 5.80
CA LEU A 81 -3.01 -3.89 4.79
C LEU A 81 -3.61 -3.75 3.39
N ALA A 82 -4.94 -3.83 3.27
CA ALA A 82 -5.65 -3.62 2.01
C ALA A 82 -5.40 -2.21 1.46
N ALA A 83 -5.58 -1.18 2.30
CA ALA A 83 -5.29 0.20 1.93
C ALA A 83 -3.80 0.41 1.57
N GLY A 84 -2.89 -0.26 2.28
CA GLY A 84 -1.46 -0.27 1.97
C GLY A 84 -1.16 -0.89 0.61
N PHE A 85 -1.82 -1.98 0.25
CA PHE A 85 -1.66 -2.61 -1.05
C PHE A 85 -2.16 -1.71 -2.18
N GLU A 86 -3.36 -1.14 -2.03
CA GLU A 86 -3.93 -0.20 -2.99
C GLU A 86 -3.03 1.03 -3.19
N THR A 87 -2.59 1.64 -2.09
CA THR A 87 -1.67 2.77 -2.13
C THR A 87 -0.36 2.39 -2.82
N GLY A 88 0.24 1.25 -2.46
CA GLY A 88 1.48 0.78 -3.08
C GLY A 88 1.36 0.54 -4.57
N ARG A 89 0.25 -0.05 -5.01
CA ARG A 89 -0.10 -0.26 -6.41
C ARG A 89 -0.25 1.07 -7.14
N PHE A 90 -1.04 2.00 -6.58
CA PHE A 90 -1.23 3.32 -7.15
C PHE A 90 0.10 4.06 -7.34
N LEU A 91 0.98 4.02 -6.33
CA LEU A 91 2.29 4.65 -6.42
C LEU A 91 3.12 4.04 -7.55
N ARG A 92 3.13 2.70 -7.67
CA ARG A 92 3.91 1.96 -8.68
C ARG A 92 3.38 2.16 -10.10
N GLU A 93 2.07 2.08 -10.30
CA GLU A 93 1.43 2.00 -11.63
C GLU A 93 1.04 3.37 -12.18
N ARG A 94 0.67 4.32 -11.31
CA ARG A 94 0.18 5.64 -11.73
C ARG A 94 1.11 6.77 -11.29
N MET A 95 1.38 6.90 -9.99
CA MET A 95 2.07 8.08 -9.47
C MET A 95 3.52 8.20 -9.96
N ILE A 96 4.30 7.11 -9.91
CA ILE A 96 5.70 7.14 -10.34
C ILE A 96 5.82 7.39 -11.85
N PRO A 97 5.13 6.63 -12.74
CA PRO A 97 5.18 6.89 -14.18
C PRO A 97 4.62 8.26 -14.57
N GLY A 98 3.50 8.67 -13.96
CA GLY A 98 2.82 9.93 -14.22
C GLY A 98 3.28 11.10 -13.36
N SER A 99 4.43 11.02 -12.69
CA SER A 99 4.82 11.98 -11.64
C SER A 99 4.82 13.45 -12.07
N VAL A 100 5.18 13.73 -13.34
CA VAL A 100 5.13 15.09 -13.91
C VAL A 100 3.69 15.57 -14.11
N LEU A 101 2.79 14.68 -14.53
CA LEU A 101 1.36 14.98 -14.74
C LEU A 101 0.65 15.25 -13.40
N TYR A 102 0.91 14.42 -12.39
CA TYR A 102 0.37 14.65 -11.04
C TYR A 102 0.98 15.90 -10.37
N PHE A 103 2.25 16.19 -10.62
CA PHE A 103 2.89 17.41 -10.09
C PHE A 103 2.32 18.69 -10.72
N THR A 104 2.04 18.66 -12.03
CA THR A 104 1.47 19.79 -12.77
C THR A 104 -0.04 19.92 -12.61
N GLY A 105 -0.72 18.89 -12.09
CA GLY A 105 -2.17 18.82 -11.94
C GLY A 105 -2.92 18.29 -13.17
N ALA A 106 -2.23 18.15 -14.31
CA ALA A 106 -2.84 17.70 -15.57
C ALA A 106 -3.42 16.27 -15.49
N ALA A 107 -2.89 15.40 -14.62
CA ALA A 107 -3.45 14.07 -14.40
C ALA A 107 -4.82 14.08 -13.71
N ILE A 108 -5.15 15.13 -12.96
CA ILE A 108 -6.41 15.23 -12.21
C ILE A 108 -7.54 15.69 -13.14
N GLU A 109 -7.20 16.44 -14.19
CA GLU A 109 -8.16 16.96 -15.16
C GLU A 109 -8.59 15.91 -16.21
N HIS A 110 -7.85 14.80 -16.34
CA HIS A 110 -8.08 13.75 -17.35
C HIS A 110 -8.71 12.47 -16.76
N ASP A 111 -8.74 12.32 -15.43
CA ASP A 111 -9.28 11.13 -14.74
C ASP A 111 -10.82 11.07 -14.77
N ASP A 112 -11.49 12.15 -15.21
CA ASP A 112 -12.94 12.16 -15.48
C ASP A 112 -13.28 11.55 -16.87
N ASP A 113 -12.30 11.39 -17.77
CA ASP A 113 -12.50 10.97 -19.17
C ASP A 113 -11.90 9.59 -19.54
N ASP A 114 -10.98 9.02 -18.74
CA ASP A 114 -10.21 7.79 -19.07
C ASP A 114 -10.72 6.50 -18.39
N TYR A 115 -12.04 6.34 -18.23
CA TYR A 115 -12.65 5.07 -17.78
C TYR A 115 -13.24 4.23 -18.93
N ASP A 116 -12.82 4.46 -20.16
CA ASP A 116 -13.10 3.59 -21.29
C ASP A 116 -11.86 3.49 -22.18
N GLU A 117 -11.64 2.33 -22.80
CA GLU A 117 -10.55 2.04 -23.75
C GLU A 117 -9.21 1.59 -23.11
N GLU A 118 -9.08 0.28 -22.90
CA GLU A 118 -8.16 -0.58 -23.68
C GLU A 118 -7.91 -1.92 -22.96
N GLY A 119 -8.60 -2.95 -23.43
CA GLY A 119 -8.39 -4.33 -23.01
C GLY A 119 -9.26 -5.36 -23.74
N GLU A 120 -9.72 -5.06 -24.96
CA GLU A 120 -10.27 -6.06 -25.88
C GLU A 120 -9.22 -6.40 -26.93
N GLU A 121 -8.36 -7.37 -26.63
CA GLU A 121 -7.64 -8.10 -27.69
C GLU A 121 -8.53 -9.27 -28.11
N ALA A 122 -9.41 -9.00 -29.07
CA ALA A 122 -10.12 -10.01 -29.83
C ALA A 122 -9.13 -10.69 -30.78
N ASP A 123 -8.78 -11.96 -30.50
CA ASP A 123 -8.10 -12.81 -31.48
C ASP A 123 -9.18 -13.57 -32.27
N GLU A 124 -9.56 -13.00 -33.42
CA GLU A 124 -10.45 -13.59 -34.41
C GLU A 124 -9.82 -14.83 -35.08
N GLU A 125 -10.50 -15.95 -34.89
CA GLU A 125 -10.82 -17.01 -35.84
C GLU A 125 -9.83 -17.36 -36.97
N GLY A 126 -9.26 -18.57 -36.86
CA GLY A 126 -8.85 -19.38 -38.01
C GLY A 126 -9.71 -20.64 -38.10
N GLU A 127 -10.90 -20.55 -38.69
CA GLU A 127 -11.56 -21.71 -39.30
C GLU A 127 -10.83 -22.06 -40.61
N GLU A 128 -10.46 -23.34 -40.80
CA GLU A 128 -10.64 -24.17 -42.01
C GLU A 128 -10.16 -25.58 -41.61
N GLY A 129 -10.78 -26.72 -41.89
CA GLY A 129 -11.97 -27.10 -42.63
C GLY A 129 -12.06 -28.63 -42.44
N GLY A 130 -13.27 -29.16 -42.45
CA GLY A 130 -13.55 -30.54 -42.06
C GLY A 130 -13.12 -31.65 -43.04
N ASP A 131 -13.30 -32.85 -42.49
CA ASP A 131 -13.59 -34.14 -43.14
C ASP A 131 -12.41 -34.94 -43.74
N GLU A 132 -12.13 -36.10 -43.16
CA GLU A 132 -12.56 -37.37 -43.77
C GLU A 132 -12.14 -38.57 -42.89
N GLU A 133 -13.15 -39.33 -42.49
CA GLU A 133 -13.02 -40.66 -41.90
C GLU A 133 -12.29 -41.61 -42.88
N ASN A 134 -11.23 -42.28 -42.42
CA ASN A 134 -10.86 -43.57 -42.98
C ASN A 134 -10.05 -44.42 -41.99
N ASP A 135 -10.75 -45.37 -41.36
CA ASP A 135 -10.17 -46.57 -40.76
C ASP A 135 -10.28 -47.67 -41.82
N PRO A 136 -9.19 -48.36 -42.21
CA PRO A 136 -9.02 -49.69 -41.60
C PRO A 136 -7.55 -50.18 -41.49
N ASP A 137 -7.23 -50.81 -40.36
CA ASP A 137 -6.65 -52.19 -40.31
C ASP A 137 -6.98 -52.88 -38.97
#